data_AF-A0A7V1QTZ9-F1
#
_entry.id   AF-A0A7V1QTZ9-F1
#
_cell.length_a   1.000
_cell.length_b   1.000
_cell.length_c   1.000
_cell.angle_alpha   90.00
_cell.angle_beta   90.00
_cell.angle_gamma   90.00
#
_symmetry.space_group_name_H-M   'P 1'
#
loop_
_entity.id
_entity.type
_entity.pdbx_description
1 polymer ?
#
loop_
_entity_poly.entity_id
_entity_poly.type
_entity_poly.pdbx_seq_one_letter_code
_entity_poly.pdbx_strand_id
1 'polypeptide(L)'
;MATEYCVMAERLLAGIRASHAELLTHTAAGEAERQALTALYQAFAAGVMGLSEEQLLATPAPDEWSMAEVLEHVAEHDRKFDEYHRLGLGHYVEHGLEHALQLWRLRPSPPPAGGDGARVGT
;
A
#
# COMPACT_ATOMS: atom_id res chain seq x y z
N MET A 1 18.55 -11.59 0.16
CA MET A 1 17.85 -11.40 -1.12
C MET A 1 17.43 -9.95 -1.16
N ALA A 2 17.86 -9.18 -2.15
CA ALA A 2 17.40 -7.80 -2.30
C ALA A 2 15.91 -7.85 -2.66
N THR A 3 15.10 -7.19 -1.85
CA THR A 3 13.67 -7.06 -2.08
C THR A 3 13.48 -6.02 -3.18
N GLU A 4 13.23 -6.46 -4.41
CA GLU A 4 13.13 -5.52 -5.53
C GLU A 4 11.72 -4.93 -5.62
N TYR A 5 11.64 -3.62 -5.41
CA TYR A 5 10.50 -2.79 -5.74
C TYR A 5 10.75 -2.15 -7.11
N CYS A 6 9.71 -2.01 -7.93
CA CYS A 6 9.84 -1.14 -9.09
C CYS A 6 9.90 0.34 -8.66
N VAL A 7 10.45 1.22 -9.50
CA VAL A 7 10.64 2.65 -9.19
C VAL A 7 9.32 3.32 -8.76
N MET A 8 8.19 2.94 -9.36
CA MET A 8 6.88 3.46 -8.97
C MET A 8 6.48 3.04 -7.55
N ALA A 9 6.66 1.77 -7.19
CA ALA A 9 6.40 1.30 -5.82
C ALA A 9 7.27 2.04 -4.81
N GLU A 10 8.56 2.24 -5.12
CA GLU A 10 9.45 3.02 -4.24
C GLU A 10 8.95 4.44 -4.02
N ARG A 11 8.53 5.13 -5.09
CA ARG A 11 7.97 6.48 -5.02
C ARG A 11 6.70 6.54 -4.17
N LEU A 12 5.76 5.62 -4.41
CA LEU A 12 4.48 5.58 -3.69
C LEU A 12 4.69 5.28 -2.20
N LEU A 13 5.54 4.29 -1.88
CA LEU A 13 5.89 3.97 -0.49
C LEU A 13 6.64 5.13 0.19
N ALA A 14 7.53 5.82 -0.51
CA ALA A 14 8.16 7.03 0.02
C ALA A 14 7.12 8.11 0.35
N GLY A 15 6.10 8.27 -0.49
CA GLY A 15 4.98 9.17 -0.26
C GLY A 15 4.22 8.89 1.03
N ILE A 16 3.90 7.61 1.30
CA ILE A 16 3.22 7.17 2.53
C ILE A 16 4.14 7.33 3.75
N ARG A 17 5.42 6.96 3.62
CA ARG A 17 6.38 7.14 4.71
C ARG A 17 6.49 8.62 5.11
N ALA A 18 6.53 9.52 4.12
CA ALA A 18 6.58 10.94 4.36
C ALA A 18 5.29 11.45 5.04
N SER A 19 4.10 11.05 4.55
CA SER A 19 2.83 11.47 5.15
C SER A 19 2.68 10.98 6.59
N HIS A 20 3.04 9.72 6.88
CA HIS A 20 3.03 9.20 8.25
C HIS A 20 4.01 9.97 9.15
N ALA A 21 5.21 10.32 8.65
CA ALA A 21 6.18 11.08 9.44
C ALA A 21 5.68 12.51 9.76
N GLU A 22 5.04 13.17 8.79
CA GLU A 22 4.41 14.47 8.99
C GLU A 22 3.25 14.39 9.98
N LEU A 23 2.39 13.37 9.86
CA LEU A 23 1.29 13.11 10.78
C LEU A 23 1.79 12.88 12.21
N LEU A 24 2.83 12.08 12.40
CA LEU A 24 3.45 11.85 13.71
C LEU A 24 4.03 13.13 14.32
N THR A 25 4.63 13.98 13.49
CA THR A 25 5.19 15.28 13.91
C THR A 25 4.06 16.24 14.31
N HIS A 26 2.95 16.21 13.59
CA HIS A 26 1.81 17.11 13.82
C HIS A 26 0.97 16.75 15.06
N THR A 27 0.84 15.46 15.37
CA THR A 27 -0.23 14.96 16.28
C THR A 27 0.22 14.62 17.70
N ALA A 28 1.50 14.84 18.05
CA ALA A 28 2.07 14.41 19.33
C ALA A 28 1.76 12.92 19.64
N ALA A 29 1.77 12.09 18.61
CA ALA A 29 1.37 10.69 18.65
C ALA A 29 1.97 9.92 19.83
N GLY A 30 1.21 8.97 20.39
CA GLY A 30 1.72 8.02 21.37
C GLY A 30 2.54 6.91 20.72
N GLU A 31 3.03 6.00 21.55
CA GLU A 31 3.80 4.85 21.08
C GLU A 31 2.95 3.85 20.29
N ALA A 32 1.70 3.66 20.70
CA ALA A 32 0.77 2.77 20.01
C ALA A 32 0.50 3.23 18.57
N GLU A 33 0.26 4.53 18.36
CA GLU A 33 -0.02 5.07 17.04
C GLU A 33 1.23 5.06 16.15
N ARG A 34 2.43 5.32 16.71
CA ARG A 34 3.70 5.12 15.99
C ARG A 34 3.87 3.69 15.50
N GLN A 35 3.58 2.71 16.35
CA GLN A 35 3.66 1.30 15.99
C GLN A 35 2.62 0.93 14.94
N ALA A 36 1.39 1.42 15.07
CA ALA A 36 0.32 1.20 14.10
C ALA A 36 0.68 1.75 12.70
N LEU A 37 1.12 3.00 12.61
CA LEU A 37 1.54 3.62 11.34
C LEU A 37 2.78 2.93 10.73
N THR A 38 3.68 2.40 11.57
CA THR A 38 4.82 1.60 11.12
C THR A 38 4.34 0.26 10.53
N ALA A 39 3.42 -0.43 11.21
CA ALA A 39 2.86 -1.69 10.74
C ALA A 39 2.06 -1.51 9.44
N LEU A 40 1.31 -0.42 9.31
CA LEU A 40 0.61 -0.05 8.08
C LEU A 40 1.57 0.15 6.92
N TYR A 41 2.63 0.92 7.12
CA TYR A 41 3.68 1.09 6.09
C TYR A 41 4.27 -0.27 5.66
N GLN A 42 4.55 -1.16 6.61
CA GLN A 42 5.07 -2.49 6.31
C GLN A 42 4.05 -3.34 5.53
N ALA A 43 2.75 -3.24 5.84
CA ALA A 43 1.70 -3.94 5.13
C ALA A 43 1.58 -3.47 3.67
N PHE A 44 1.67 -2.16 3.42
CA PHE A 44 1.71 -1.62 2.05
C PHE A 44 2.96 -2.08 1.30
N ALA A 45 4.14 -1.96 1.92
CA ALA A 45 5.40 -2.39 1.32
C ALA A 45 5.36 -3.88 0.95
N ALA A 46 4.87 -4.74 1.84
CA ALA A 46 4.71 -6.15 1.55
C ALA A 46 3.70 -6.43 0.42
N GLY A 47 2.63 -5.65 0.34
CA GLY A 47 1.60 -5.81 -0.69
C GLY A 47 2.12 -5.54 -2.12
N VAL A 48 3.00 -4.55 -2.29
CA VAL A 48 3.57 -4.18 -3.59
C VAL A 48 4.89 -4.87 -3.94
N MET A 49 5.40 -5.70 -3.03
CA MET A 49 6.67 -6.39 -3.21
C MET A 49 6.65 -7.31 -4.44
N GLY A 50 7.66 -7.15 -5.31
CA GLY A 50 7.84 -7.96 -6.51
C GLY A 50 6.85 -7.68 -7.64
N LEU A 51 6.04 -6.61 -7.52
CA LEU A 51 5.11 -6.21 -8.58
C LEU A 51 5.80 -5.30 -9.60
N SER A 52 5.44 -5.47 -10.87
CA SER A 52 5.84 -4.56 -11.94
C SER A 52 5.02 -3.27 -11.88
N GLU A 53 5.49 -2.22 -12.56
CA GLU A 53 4.73 -0.97 -12.72
C GLU A 53 3.37 -1.20 -13.38
N GLU A 54 3.31 -2.04 -14.42
CA GLU A 54 2.06 -2.41 -15.10
C GLU A 54 1.06 -3.06 -14.13
N GLN A 55 1.52 -3.93 -13.24
CA GLN A 55 0.66 -4.56 -12.23
C GLN A 55 0.13 -3.56 -11.20
N LEU A 56 0.91 -2.53 -10.86
CA LEU A 56 0.46 -1.48 -9.94
C LEU A 56 -0.56 -0.54 -10.55
N LEU A 57 -0.44 -0.28 -11.86
CA LEU A 57 -1.34 0.57 -12.64
C LEU A 57 -2.58 -0.19 -13.16
N ALA A 58 -2.60 -1.52 -13.07
CA ALA A 58 -3.71 -2.32 -13.54
C ALA A 58 -4.96 -2.08 -12.68
N THR A 59 -5.99 -1.52 -13.31
CA THR A 59 -7.31 -1.33 -12.72
C THR A 59 -8.16 -2.60 -12.91
N PRO A 60 -8.78 -3.16 -11.85
CA PRO A 60 -9.56 -4.40 -11.94
C PRO A 60 -10.87 -4.26 -12.75
N ALA A 61 -11.52 -3.10 -12.71
CA ALA A 61 -12.74 -2.79 -13.46
C ALA A 61 -12.86 -1.27 -13.70
N PRO A 62 -13.59 -0.82 -14.74
CA PRO A 62 -13.89 0.60 -14.91
C PRO A 62 -14.47 1.18 -13.62
N ASP A 63 -13.98 2.35 -13.21
CA ASP A 63 -14.33 3.07 -11.98
C ASP A 63 -13.78 2.50 -10.65
N GLU A 64 -13.02 1.41 -10.68
CA GLU A 64 -12.28 0.92 -9.51
C GLU A 64 -10.84 1.47 -9.46
N TRP A 65 -10.28 1.61 -8.27
CA TRP A 65 -8.90 2.07 -8.09
C TRP A 65 -7.89 0.96 -8.32
N SER A 66 -6.80 1.30 -9.00
CA SER A 66 -5.57 0.53 -9.06
C SER A 66 -4.82 0.55 -7.72
N MET A 67 -3.83 -0.34 -7.56
CA MET A 67 -2.98 -0.34 -6.35
C MET A 67 -2.20 0.98 -6.22
N ALA A 68 -1.79 1.58 -7.34
CA ALA A 68 -1.09 2.86 -7.35
C ALA A 68 -1.97 4.00 -6.81
N GLU A 69 -3.23 4.08 -7.27
CA GLU A 69 -4.20 5.07 -6.81
C GLU A 69 -4.53 4.91 -5.33
N VAL A 70 -4.63 3.67 -4.83
CA VAL A 70 -4.84 3.40 -3.40
C VAL A 70 -3.68 3.96 -2.57
N LEU A 71 -2.43 3.70 -2.96
CA LEU A 71 -1.26 4.19 -2.21
C LEU A 71 -1.14 5.72 -2.26
N GLU A 72 -1.44 6.32 -3.42
CA GLU A 72 -1.45 7.78 -3.59
C GLU A 72 -2.54 8.42 -2.71
N HIS A 73 -3.75 7.86 -2.71
CA HIS A 73 -4.87 8.33 -1.90
C HIS A 73 -4.54 8.35 -0.41
N VAL A 74 -3.95 7.27 0.12
CA VAL A 74 -3.54 7.21 1.54
C VAL A 74 -2.54 8.33 1.85
N ALA A 75 -1.51 8.49 1.02
CA ALA A 75 -0.50 9.51 1.24
C ALA A 75 -1.08 10.93 1.17
N GLU A 76 -1.99 11.21 0.25
CA GLU A 76 -2.66 12.51 0.15
C GLU A 76 -3.61 12.80 1.31
N HIS A 77 -4.40 11.80 1.70
CA HIS A 77 -5.32 11.90 2.82
C HIS A 77 -4.58 12.25 4.12
N ASP A 78 -3.50 11.51 4.41
CA ASP A 78 -2.75 11.63 5.64
C ASP A 78 -2.01 12.97 5.77
N ARG A 79 -1.70 13.65 4.66
CA ARG A 79 -1.06 14.98 4.65
C ARG A 79 -2.02 16.14 4.87
N LYS A 80 -3.34 15.93 4.75
CA LYS A 80 -4.30 17.04 4.87
C LYS A 80 -4.52 17.47 6.31
N PHE A 81 -4.44 16.54 7.26
CA PHE A 81 -4.70 16.76 8.70
C PHE A 81 -6.12 17.29 9.04
N ASP A 82 -6.98 17.53 8.03
CA ASP A 82 -8.31 18.13 8.17
C ASP A 82 -9.19 17.39 9.20
N GLU A 83 -9.05 16.08 9.27
CA GLU A 83 -9.89 15.24 10.11
C GLU A 83 -9.32 15.01 11.50
N TYR A 84 -8.04 15.33 11.72
CA TYR A 84 -7.36 15.11 12.98
C TYR A 84 -8.03 15.82 14.15
N HIS A 85 -8.38 17.10 14.00
CA HIS A 85 -9.02 17.86 15.07
C HIS A 85 -10.41 17.32 15.45
N ARG A 86 -11.08 16.62 14.53
CA ARG A 86 -12.45 16.11 14.70
C ARG A 86 -12.48 14.65 15.18
N LEU A 87 -11.60 13.81 14.63
CA LEU A 87 -11.64 12.36 14.79
C LEU A 87 -10.38 11.79 15.46
N GLY A 88 -9.32 12.58 15.61
CA GLY A 88 -8.07 12.16 16.21
C GLY A 88 -7.23 11.23 15.32
N LEU A 89 -6.09 10.80 15.85
CA LEU A 89 -5.11 10.00 15.10
C LEU A 89 -5.58 8.57 14.82
N GLY A 90 -6.46 8.03 15.66
CA GLY A 90 -7.04 6.69 15.46
C GLY A 90 -7.75 6.54 14.12
N HIS A 91 -8.38 7.62 13.64
CA HIS A 91 -9.06 7.62 12.34
C HIS A 91 -8.11 7.39 11.15
N TYR A 92 -6.92 7.99 11.18
CA TYR A 92 -5.90 7.79 10.14
C TYR A 92 -5.38 6.34 10.14
N VAL A 93 -5.29 5.72 11.32
CA VAL A 93 -4.93 4.30 11.43
C VAL A 93 -6.02 3.42 10.85
N GLU A 94 -7.30 3.70 11.14
CA GLU A 94 -8.44 2.97 10.58
C GLU A 94 -8.49 3.10 9.04
N HIS A 95 -8.36 4.32 8.53
CA HIS A 95 -8.30 4.61 7.10
C HIS A 95 -7.15 3.87 6.41
N GLY A 96 -5.94 3.92 6.99
CA GLY A 96 -4.80 3.16 6.49
C GLY A 96 -5.03 1.64 6.49
N LEU A 97 -5.71 1.09 7.51
CA LEU A 97 -6.03 -0.34 7.58
C LEU A 97 -7.01 -0.76 6.48
N GLU A 98 -8.05 0.05 6.23
CA GLU A 98 -9.03 -0.21 5.17
C GLU A 98 -8.34 -0.28 3.80
N HIS A 99 -7.47 0.69 3.50
CA HIS A 99 -6.77 0.74 2.23
C HIS A 99 -5.64 -0.30 2.12
N ALA A 100 -5.01 -0.69 3.23
CA ALA A 100 -4.11 -1.84 3.23
C ALA A 100 -4.86 -3.13 2.84
N LEU A 101 -6.03 -3.36 3.42
CA LEU A 101 -6.87 -4.51 3.06
C LEU A 101 -7.32 -4.45 1.59
N GLN A 102 -7.73 -3.28 1.10
CA GLN A 102 -8.07 -3.08 -0.31
C GLN A 102 -6.88 -3.42 -1.22
N LEU A 103 -5.70 -2.91 -0.91
CA LEU A 103 -4.48 -3.14 -1.68
C LEU A 103 -4.15 -4.65 -1.75
N TRP A 104 -4.28 -5.38 -0.65
CA TRP A 104 -4.06 -6.83 -0.64
C TRP A 104 -5.11 -7.62 -1.44
N ARG A 105 -6.34 -7.10 -1.58
CA ARG A 105 -7.35 -7.71 -2.47
C ARG A 105 -7.04 -7.47 -3.94
N LEU A 106 -6.43 -6.34 -4.27
CA LEU A 106 -5.99 -6.00 -5.63
C LEU A 106 -4.73 -6.74 -6.06
N ARG A 107 -3.91 -7.18 -5.10
CA ARG A 107 -2.63 -7.83 -5.36
C ARG A 107 -2.83 -9.06 -6.29
N PRO A 108 -2.16 -9.11 -7.45
CA PRO A 108 -2.24 -10.25 -8.35
C PRO A 108 -1.79 -11.54 -7.64
N SER A 109 -2.51 -12.63 -7.90
CA SER A 109 -1.98 -13.95 -7.52
C SER A 109 -0.69 -14.22 -8.31
N PRO A 110 0.36 -14.78 -7.68
CA PRO A 110 1.52 -15.22 -8.45
C PRO A 110 1.05 -16.21 -9.52
N PRO A 111 1.64 -16.18 -10.73
CA PRO A 111 1.31 -17.17 -11.73
C PRO A 111 1.51 -18.58 -11.13
N PRO A 112 0.63 -19.54 -11.43
CA PRO A 112 0.83 -20.91 -10.99
C PRO A 112 2.22 -21.35 -11.44
N ALA A 113 3.00 -21.93 -10.51
CA ALA A 113 4.31 -22.46 -10.83
C ALA A 113 4.16 -23.40 -12.04
N GLY A 114 4.82 -23.05 -13.15
CA GLY A 114 4.65 -23.72 -14.43
C GLY A 114 4.78 -25.23 -14.28
N GLY A 115 3.67 -25.94 -14.49
CA GLY A 115 3.71 -27.34 -14.86
C GLY A 115 4.25 -27.40 -16.28
N ASP A 116 5.53 -27.73 -16.38
CA ASP A 116 6.25 -28.00 -17.62
C ASP A 116 5.43 -28.89 -18.56
N GLY A 117 5.53 -28.58 -19.85
CA GLY A 117 4.83 -29.28 -20.89
C GLY A 117 5.12 -30.78 -20.91
N ALA A 118 4.06 -31.58 -20.90
CA ALA A 118 4.08 -32.90 -21.51
C ALA A 118 3.55 -32.79 -22.95
N ARG A 119 4.45 -32.50 -23.89
CA ARG A 119 4.30 -32.95 -25.28
C ARG A 119 5.26 -34.12 -25.50
N VAL A 120 4.74 -35.36 -25.51
CA VAL A 120 5.12 -36.54 -26.32
C VAL A 120 4.03 -37.58 -25.95
N GLY A 121 3.33 -38.32 -26.81
CA GLY A 121 3.40 -38.68 -28.21
C GLY A 121 2.53 -39.93 -28.38
N THR A 122 2.14 -40.21 -29.64
CA THR A 122 1.31 -41.31 -30.19
C THR A 122 -0.18 -41.35 -29.84
#